data_AF-A0A810AFY6-F1
#
_entry.id   AF-A0A810AFY6-F1
#
_cell.length_a   1.000
_cell.length_b   1.000
_cell.length_c   1.000
_cell.angle_alpha   90.00
_cell.angle_beta   90.00
_cell.angle_gamma   90.00
#
_symmetry.space_group_name_H-M   'P 1'
#
loop_
_entity.id
_entity.type
_entity.pdbx_description
1 polymer ?
#
loop_
_entity_poly.entity_id
_entity_poly.type
_entity_poly.pdbx_seq_one_letter_code
_entity_poly.pdbx_strand_id
1 'polypeptide(L)' 'MDGNVFPIRRGDMYVLDKHDKHLLRGGPDKDMILVSIFNPPLTGTERHKLDDPAGSTY' A
#
# COMPACT_ATOMS: atom_id res chain seq x y z
N MET A 1 -13.19 -9.17 6.88
CA MET A 1 -11.96 -8.36 6.80
C MET A 1 -11.42 -8.34 8.20
N ASP A 2 -10.56 -9.30 8.51
CA ASP A 2 -10.00 -9.44 9.84
C ASP A 2 -8.67 -8.68 9.85
N GLY A 3 -8.47 -7.83 10.86
CA GLY A 3 -7.28 -6.99 10.99
C GLY A 3 -7.59 -5.61 11.57
N ASN A 4 -6.53 -4.87 11.91
CA ASN A 4 -6.65 -3.51 12.42
C ASN A 4 -6.86 -2.53 11.26
N VAL A 5 -7.77 -1.57 11.45
CA VAL A 5 -8.03 -0.49 10.48
C VAL A 5 -7.57 0.82 11.09
N PHE A 6 -6.64 1.49 10.40
CA PHE A 6 -6.11 2.78 10.83
C PHE A 6 -6.45 3.86 9.79
N PRO A 7 -7.12 4.96 10.19
CA PRO A 7 -7.32 6.09 9.30
C PRO A 7 -5.99 6.81 9.07
N ILE A 8 -5.63 7.04 7.80
CA ILE A 8 -4.44 7.80 7.41
C ILE A 8 -4.88 9.19 6.93
N ARG A 9 -4.21 10.22 7.43
CA ARG A 9 -4.46 11.63 7.10
C ARG A 9 -3.20 12.27 6.53
N ARG A 10 -3.35 13.47 5.98
CA ARG A 10 -2.21 14.25 5.47
C ARG A 10 -1.18 14.45 6.58
N GLY A 11 0.06 14.03 6.31
CA GLY A 11 1.18 14.13 7.25
C GLY A 11 1.45 12.84 8.03
N ASP A 12 0.55 11.86 7.99
CA ASP A 12 0.78 10.57 8.61
C ASP A 12 1.77 9.74 7.79
N MET A 13 2.60 8.96 8.49
CA MET A 13 3.47 7.95 7.91
C MET A 13 3.05 6.58 8.44
N TYR A 14 2.88 5.62 7.54
CA TYR A 14 2.69 4.22 7.88
C TYR A 14 3.86 3.39 7.34
N VAL A 15 4.28 2.38 8.08
CA VAL A 15 5.49 1.59 7.79
C VAL A 15 5.15 0.10 7.82
N LEU A 16 5.72 -0.66 6.90
CA LEU A 16 5.52 -2.11 6.75
C LEU A 16 6.83 -2.85 7.05
N ASP A 17 7.35 -2.66 8.25
CA ASP A 17 8.65 -3.18 8.69
C ASP A 17 8.70 -4.72 8.76
N LYS A 18 7.56 -5.36 9.00
CA LYS A 18 7.42 -6.83 9.12
C LYS A 18 6.97 -7.53 7.85
N HIS A 19 6.90 -6.81 6.73
CA HIS A 19 6.35 -7.34 5.47
C HIS A 19 4.91 -7.88 5.62
N ASP A 20 4.14 -7.30 6.54
CA ASP A 20 2.74 -7.71 6.76
C ASP A 20 1.88 -7.41 5.53
N LYS A 21 0.94 -8.32 5.26
CA LYS A 21 -0.11 -8.07 4.26
C LYS A 21 -0.94 -6.88 4.71
N HIS A 22 -1.19 -5.95 3.79
CA HIS A 22 -1.95 -4.74 4.09
C HIS A 22 -2.84 -4.37 2.91
N LEU A 23 -3.86 -3.56 3.19
CA LEU A 23 -4.79 -3.03 2.20
C LEU A 23 -4.81 -1.50 2.32
N LEU A 24 -4.54 -0.81 1.21
CA LEU A 24 -4.71 0.63 1.08
C LEU A 24 -6.00 0.92 0.33
N ARG A 25 -6.81 1.84 0.85
CA ARG A 25 -8.10 2.22 0.26
C ARG A 25 -8.18 3.73 0.21
N GLY A 26 -8.49 4.26 -0.97
CA GLY A 26 -8.81 5.67 -1.12
C GLY A 26 -10.06 6.05 -0.33
N GLY A 27 -10.20 7.35 -0.06
CA GLY A 27 -11.44 7.86 0.53
C GLY A 27 -12.62 7.72 -0.43
N PRO A 28 -13.87 7.74 0.07
CA PRO A 28 -15.06 7.58 -0.77
C PRO A 28 -15.22 8.73 -1.78
N ASP A 29 -14.80 9.94 -1.41
CA ASP A 29 -15.08 11.16 -2.18
C ASP A 29 -13.82 11.84 -2.74
N LYS A 30 -12.63 11.32 -2.41
CA LYS A 30 -11.35 11.98 -2.72
C LYS A 30 -10.25 10.98 -3.00
N ASP A 31 -9.41 11.34 -3.96
CA ASP A 31 -8.20 10.58 -4.27
C ASP A 31 -7.22 10.59 -3.11
N MET A 32 -6.54 9.46 -2.95
CA MET A 32 -5.43 9.31 -2.04
C MET A 32 -4.12 9.47 -2.82
N ILE A 33 -3.33 10.47 -2.42
CA ILE A 33 -2.02 10.74 -3.00
C ILE A 33 -0.96 10.33 -1.97
N LEU A 34 -0.07 9.43 -2.35
CA LEU A 34 0.97 8.88 -1.48
C LEU A 34 2.36 9.15 -2.06
N VAL A 35 3.32 9.32 -1.16
CA VAL A 35 4.75 9.18 -1.48
C VAL A 35 5.19 7.86 -0.88
N SER A 36 5.50 6.89 -1.73
CA SER A 36 5.94 5.56 -1.30
C SER A 36 7.46 5.44 -1.37
N ILE A 37 8.06 4.88 -0.33
CA ILE A 37 9.51 4.65 -0.24
C ILE A 37 9.73 3.14 -0.14
N PHE A 38 10.51 2.59 -1.05
CA PHE A 38 10.84 1.17 -1.08
C PHE A 38 12.32 0.95 -0.73
N ASN A 39 12.57 -0.05 0.12
CA ASN A 39 13.90 -0.48 0.49
C ASN A 39 13.92 -2.03 0.57
N PRO A 40 14.66 -2.75 -0.30
CA PRO A 40 15.56 -2.25 -1.35
C PRO A 40 14.83 -1.39 -2.41
N PRO A 41 15.55 -0.54 -3.16
CA PRO A 41 14.93 0.23 -4.24
C PRO A 41 14.34 -0.71 -5.29
N LEU A 42 13.25 -0.27 -5.91
CA LEU A 42 12.66 -0.97 -7.05
C LEU A 42 13.70 -1.11 -8.18
N THR A 43 13.71 -2.26 -8.84
CA THR A 43 14.60 -2.59 -9.97
C THR A 43 14.09 -2.04 -11.30
N GLY A 44 12.84 -1.56 -11.34
CA GLY A 44 12.20 -0.92 -12.50
C GLY A 44 11.48 -1.89 -13.43
N THR A 45 11.51 -3.19 -13.14
CA THR A 45 10.79 -4.22 -13.90
C THR A 45 9.61 -4.80 -13.17
N GLU A 46 9.40 -4.40 -11.91
CA GLU A 46 8.24 -4.78 -11.10
C GLU A 46 6.96 -4.27 -11.79
N ARG A 47 6.03 -5.19 -12.02
CA ARG A 47 4.74 -4.89 -12.64
C ARG A 47 3.64 -5.37 -11.73
N HIS A 48 2.69 -4.47 -11.47
CA HIS A 48 1.48 -4.80 -10.75
C HIS A 48 0.71 -5.86 -11.53
N LYS A 49 0.52 -7.04 -10.92
CA LYS A 49 -0.39 -8.07 -11.43
C LYS A 49 -1.79 -7.85 -10.86
N LEU A 50 -2.69 -7.35 -11.70
CA LEU A 50 -4.08 -7.05 -11.32
C LEU A 50 -4.99 -8.29 -11.35
N ASP A 51 -4.50 -9.39 -11.92
CA ASP A 51 -5.18 -10.67 -12.05
C ASP A 51 -4.91 -11.63 -10.89
N ASP A 52 -3.99 -11.28 -9.98
CA ASP A 52 -3.69 -12.08 -8.79
C ASP A 52 -4.68 -11.77 -7.65
N PRO A 53 -5.50 -12.76 -7.22
CA PRO A 53 -6.45 -12.58 -6.12
C PRO A 53 -5.77 -12.35 -4.76
N ALA A 54 -4.46 -12.59 -4.62
CA ALA A 54 -3.70 -12.32 -3.40
C ALA A 54 -3.39 -10.82 -3.17
N GLY A 55 -3.66 -9.97 -4.17
CA GLY A 55 -3.51 -8.51 -4.10
C GLY A 55 -2.26 -7.98 -4.80
N SER A 56 -2.16 -6.64 -4.84
CA SER A 56 -1.04 -5.91 -5.45
C SER A 56 0.29 -6.28 -4.78
N THR A 57 1.08 -7.10 -5.45
CA THR A 57 2.48 -7.38 -5.08
C THR A 57 3.38 -6.94 -6.23
N TYR A 58 4.59 -6.50 -5.89
CA TYR A 58 5.62 -6.11 -6.86
C TYR A 58 6.55 -7.29 -7.14
#